data_AF-A0A395LZW3-F1
#
_entry.id   AF-A0A395LZW3-F1
#
_cell.length_a   1.000
_cell.length_b   1.000
_cell.length_c   1.000
_cell.angle_alpha   90.00
_cell.angle_beta   90.00
_cell.angle_gamma   90.00
#
_symmetry.space_group_name_H-M   'P 1'
#
loop_
_entity.id
_entity.type
_entity.pdbx_description
1 polymer ?
#
loop_
_entity_poly.entity_id
_entity_poly.type
_entity_poly.pdbx_seq_one_letter_code
_entity_poly.pdbx_strand_id
1 'polypeptide(L)'
;MADFLHSFVNITLRWQATSVAQVAKKWSICFQILLRPELDAAQIHLPNTLNDAAFFATFLSVGERSAIFASRSEVLAHYNPADRIYFFYLHTGQEIARIEFPSWCYEQGKVDFIHAAIFDDLKKGGGYPMTLVEAHEQATIKPSDQEEFYRLLQQICSAKGYALNYSAKSLSKRISKL
;
A
#
# COMPACT_ATOMS: atom_id res chain seq x y z
N MET A 1 19.32 -6.12 36.97
CA MET A 1 18.97 -6.55 35.59
C MET A 1 18.35 -7.95 35.52
N ALA A 2 18.16 -8.66 36.65
CA ALA A 2 17.45 -9.94 36.71
C ALA A 2 16.04 -9.83 37.36
N ASP A 3 15.77 -8.76 38.13
CA ASP A 3 14.50 -8.64 38.87
C ASP A 3 13.31 -8.08 38.06
N PHE A 4 13.55 -7.56 36.85
CA PHE A 4 12.49 -6.99 36.01
C PHE A 4 11.72 -8.06 35.22
N LEU A 5 12.37 -9.19 34.90
CA LEU A 5 11.75 -10.29 34.15
C LEU A 5 10.86 -11.18 35.03
N HIS A 6 11.11 -11.25 36.34
CA HIS A 6 10.30 -12.06 37.26
C HIS A 6 8.95 -11.43 37.62
N SER A 7 8.79 -10.10 37.47
CA SER A 7 7.51 -9.42 37.68
C SER A 7 6.56 -9.56 36.49
N PHE A 8 7.10 -9.77 35.28
CA PHE A 8 6.30 -9.82 34.05
C PHE A 8 5.53 -11.14 33.87
N VAL A 9 6.02 -12.25 34.47
CA VAL A 9 5.37 -13.57 34.39
C VAL A 9 4.19 -13.71 35.36
N ASN A 10 4.09 -12.88 36.41
CA ASN A 10 3.05 -13.02 37.43
C ASN A 10 1.79 -12.16 37.21
N ILE A 11 1.73 -11.35 36.14
CA ILE A 11 0.54 -10.52 35.82
C ILE A 11 -0.43 -11.25 34.87
N THR A 12 -0.11 -12.46 34.41
CA THR A 12 -0.88 -13.15 33.37
C THR A 12 -2.00 -14.08 33.88
N LEU A 13 -2.21 -14.22 35.20
CA LEU A 13 -3.14 -15.24 35.74
C LEU A 13 -4.36 -14.75 36.50
N ARG A 14 -4.73 -13.47 36.43
CA ARG A 14 -5.92 -13.03 37.17
C ARG A 14 -6.65 -11.84 36.58
N TRP A 15 -7.21 -11.93 35.39
CA TRP A 15 -8.37 -11.13 35.00
C TRP A 15 -9.17 -11.85 33.91
N GLN A 16 -10.24 -12.53 34.33
CA GLN A 16 -11.36 -12.88 33.46
C GLN A 16 -12.18 -11.62 33.15
N ALA A 17 -12.63 -11.54 31.90
CA ALA A 17 -13.78 -10.76 31.43
C ALA A 17 -13.71 -9.23 31.61
N THR A 18 -13.10 -8.54 30.64
CA THR A 18 -13.64 -7.26 30.15
C THR A 18 -13.09 -6.96 28.75
N SER A 19 -13.97 -6.46 27.88
CA SER A 19 -13.79 -6.19 26.45
C SER A 19 -12.37 -5.77 26.00
N VAL A 20 -11.79 -6.58 25.11
CA VAL A 20 -10.46 -6.43 24.50
C VAL A 20 -10.25 -5.06 23.80
N ALA A 21 -11.34 -4.38 23.42
CA ALA A 21 -11.27 -3.10 22.70
C ALA A 21 -10.91 -1.89 23.59
N GLN A 22 -11.24 -1.91 24.88
CA GLN A 22 -10.97 -0.79 25.80
C GLN A 22 -9.52 -0.78 26.31
N VAL A 23 -8.90 -1.97 26.40
CA VAL A 23 -7.50 -2.11 26.83
C VAL A 23 -6.55 -1.59 25.74
N ALA A 24 -6.82 -1.87 24.47
CA ALA A 24 -5.98 -1.41 23.35
C ALA A 24 -5.85 0.12 23.24
N LYS A 25 -6.93 0.87 23.47
CA LYS A 25 -6.89 2.35 23.47
C LYS A 25 -6.11 2.93 24.65
N LYS A 26 -6.19 2.29 25.82
CA LYS A 26 -5.47 2.74 27.03
C LYS A 26 -3.96 2.49 26.93
N TRP A 27 -3.57 1.43 26.22
CA TRP A 27 -2.16 1.08 26.02
C TRP A 27 -1.47 1.96 24.97
N SER A 28 -2.20 2.45 23.95
CA SER A 28 -1.65 3.41 22.98
C SER A 28 -1.20 4.73 23.62
N ILE A 29 -1.90 5.20 24.65
CA ILE A 29 -1.57 6.42 25.38
C ILE A 29 -0.39 6.17 26.33
N CYS A 30 -0.36 5.04 27.04
CA CYS A 30 0.77 4.71 27.92
C CYS A 30 2.08 4.47 27.13
N PHE A 31 2.03 3.87 25.94
CA PHE A 31 3.21 3.68 25.10
C PHE A 31 3.76 5.01 24.58
N GLN A 32 2.88 5.96 24.23
CA GLN A 32 3.27 7.33 23.86
C GLN A 32 3.85 8.13 25.03
N ILE A 33 3.50 7.83 26.27
CA ILE A 33 4.00 8.53 27.46
C ILE A 33 5.35 7.96 27.92
N LEU A 34 5.54 6.63 27.83
CA LEU A 34 6.75 5.96 28.32
C LEU A 34 8.01 6.19 27.45
N LEU A 35 7.86 6.45 26.15
CA LEU A 35 8.98 6.68 25.22
C LEU A 35 9.36 8.16 25.02
N ARG A 36 8.54 9.10 25.50
CA ARG A 36 8.77 10.55 25.32
C ARG A 36 10.07 11.11 25.89
N PRO A 37 10.55 10.74 27.09
CA PRO A 37 11.72 11.41 27.67
C PRO A 37 13.03 11.11 26.93
N GLU A 38 13.14 9.95 26.28
CA GLU A 38 14.31 9.57 25.46
C GLU A 38 14.32 10.31 24.10
N LEU A 39 13.14 10.58 23.53
CA LEU A 39 12.99 11.21 22.21
C LEU A 39 13.25 12.72 22.25
N ASP A 40 12.87 13.41 23.32
CA ASP A 40 13.15 14.85 23.51
C ASP A 40 14.65 15.12 23.76
N ALA A 41 15.36 14.22 24.46
CA ALA A 41 16.80 14.32 24.68
C ALA A 41 17.61 14.23 23.36
N ALA A 42 17.06 13.58 22.35
CA ALA A 42 17.67 13.41 21.03
C ALA A 42 17.33 14.54 20.03
N GLN A 43 16.57 15.58 20.43
CA GLN A 43 16.10 16.67 19.55
C GLN A 43 15.40 16.19 18.27
N ILE A 44 14.77 15.01 18.31
CA ILE A 44 14.07 14.46 17.15
C ILE A 44 12.73 15.18 17.03
N HIS A 45 12.62 16.10 16.06
CA HIS A 45 11.35 16.70 15.68
C HIS A 45 10.46 15.64 15.03
N LEU A 46 9.62 14.99 15.83
CA LEU A 46 8.65 14.02 15.32
C LEU A 46 7.61 14.77 14.48
N PRO A 47 7.45 14.45 13.18
CA PRO A 47 6.41 15.07 12.38
C PRO A 47 5.02 14.77 12.95
N ASN A 48 4.10 15.73 12.86
CA ASN A 48 2.72 15.61 13.38
C ASN A 48 1.94 14.40 12.84
N THR A 49 2.43 13.78 11.76
CA THR A 49 1.95 12.52 11.21
C THR A 49 3.14 11.63 10.85
N LEU A 50 3.34 10.54 11.59
CA LEU A 50 4.31 9.51 11.24
C LEU A 50 3.70 8.63 10.13
N ASN A 51 4.27 8.70 8.93
CA ASN A 51 3.93 7.81 7.83
C ASN A 51 4.84 6.57 7.90
N ASP A 52 4.29 5.37 7.72
CA ASP A 52 5.04 4.11 7.64
C ASP A 52 6.20 4.20 6.64
N ALA A 53 6.00 4.85 5.49
CA ALA A 53 7.07 5.03 4.49
C ALA A 53 8.23 5.88 5.04
N ALA A 54 7.91 6.97 5.75
CA ALA A 54 8.94 7.81 6.36
C ALA A 54 9.64 7.10 7.53
N PHE A 55 8.90 6.29 8.29
CA PHE A 55 9.46 5.45 9.35
C PHE A 55 10.44 4.43 8.77
N PHE A 56 10.05 3.63 7.77
CA PHE A 56 10.94 2.62 7.22
C PHE A 56 12.11 3.21 6.42
N ALA A 57 11.98 4.42 5.88
CA ALA A 57 13.09 5.13 5.24
C ALA A 57 14.25 5.41 6.21
N THR A 58 14.01 5.49 7.52
CA THR A 58 15.09 5.68 8.50
C THR A 58 15.77 4.39 8.95
N PHE A 59 15.17 3.22 8.69
CA PHE A 59 15.67 1.93 9.21
C PHE A 59 16.12 0.94 8.14
N LEU A 60 15.59 1.03 6.91
CA LEU A 60 15.92 0.10 5.83
C LEU A 60 17.00 0.69 4.93
N SER A 61 18.03 -0.11 4.63
CA SER A 61 18.99 0.20 3.57
C SER A 61 18.40 -0.14 2.20
N VAL A 62 18.97 0.43 1.13
CA VAL A 62 18.54 0.14 -0.24
C VAL A 62 18.55 -1.37 -0.52
N GLY A 63 17.40 -1.90 -0.95
CA GLY A 63 17.17 -3.31 -1.23
C GLY A 63 16.73 -4.15 -0.03
N GLU A 64 16.77 -3.61 1.19
CA GLU A 64 16.26 -4.29 2.38
C GLU A 64 14.74 -4.20 2.49
N ARG A 65 14.16 -5.24 3.09
CA ARG A 65 12.72 -5.33 3.35
C ARG A 65 12.43 -5.43 4.85
N SER A 66 11.26 -4.93 5.23
CA SER A 66 10.73 -5.10 6.58
C SER A 66 10.30 -6.55 6.85
N ALA A 67 9.84 -6.78 8.08
CA ALA A 67 9.01 -7.94 8.41
C ALA A 67 7.72 -7.96 7.56
N ILE A 68 7.06 -9.12 7.56
CA ILE A 68 5.80 -9.33 6.83
C ILE A 68 4.64 -9.03 7.77
N PHE A 69 3.66 -8.29 7.27
CA PHE A 69 2.47 -7.85 7.99
C PHE A 69 1.22 -8.40 7.30
N ALA A 70 0.16 -8.62 8.07
CA ALA A 70 -1.15 -8.94 7.53
C ALA A 70 -1.97 -7.66 7.32
N SER A 71 -2.58 -7.50 6.14
CA SER A 71 -3.46 -6.37 5.85
C SER A 71 -4.72 -6.43 6.71
N ARG A 72 -5.11 -5.28 7.26
CA ARG A 72 -6.30 -5.10 8.12
C ARG A 72 -7.42 -4.34 7.42
N SER A 73 -7.35 -4.19 6.09
CA SER A 73 -8.36 -3.47 5.33
C SER A 73 -9.74 -4.09 5.54
N GLU A 74 -10.74 -3.29 5.91
CA GLU A 74 -12.11 -3.74 6.14
C GLU A 74 -12.73 -4.36 4.88
N VAL A 75 -12.30 -3.89 3.70
CA VAL A 75 -12.74 -4.44 2.42
C VAL A 75 -12.41 -5.93 2.30
N LEU A 76 -11.29 -6.39 2.89
CA LEU A 76 -10.90 -7.80 2.86
C LEU A 76 -11.83 -8.69 3.71
N ALA A 77 -12.65 -8.12 4.59
CA ALA A 77 -13.65 -8.88 5.33
C ALA A 77 -14.77 -9.45 4.42
N HIS A 78 -14.93 -8.91 3.22
CA HIS A 78 -15.89 -9.38 2.22
C HIS A 78 -15.36 -10.49 1.31
N TYR A 79 -14.06 -10.80 1.39
CA TYR A 79 -13.41 -11.81 0.56
C TYR A 79 -13.20 -13.10 1.35
N ASN A 80 -12.90 -14.19 0.63
CA ASN A 80 -12.61 -15.48 1.28
C ASN A 80 -11.38 -15.32 2.20
N PRO A 81 -11.35 -15.91 3.40
CA PRO A 81 -10.16 -15.93 4.23
C PRO A 81 -8.87 -16.42 3.53
N ALA A 82 -8.99 -17.25 2.49
CA ALA A 82 -7.86 -17.65 1.65
C ALA A 82 -7.24 -16.49 0.83
N ASP A 83 -8.01 -15.43 0.57
CA ASP A 83 -7.61 -14.24 -0.19
C ASP A 83 -7.03 -13.14 0.72
N ARG A 84 -6.65 -13.49 1.95
CA ARG A 84 -5.98 -12.54 2.84
C ARG A 84 -4.72 -11.99 2.19
N ILE A 85 -4.52 -10.69 2.30
CA ILE A 85 -3.38 -9.98 1.74
C ILE A 85 -2.33 -9.74 2.82
N TYR A 86 -1.09 -10.10 2.53
CA TYR A 86 0.09 -9.87 3.34
C TYR A 86 0.95 -8.84 2.62
N PHE A 87 1.81 -8.12 3.34
CA PHE A 87 2.66 -7.11 2.75
C PHE A 87 3.97 -6.93 3.52
N PHE A 88 4.97 -6.36 2.85
CA PHE A 88 6.17 -5.82 3.47
C PHE A 88 6.54 -4.48 2.82
N TYR A 89 7.36 -3.69 3.51
CA TYR A 89 7.96 -2.47 2.97
C TYR A 89 9.34 -2.78 2.42
N LEU A 90 9.67 -2.24 1.24
CA LEU A 90 10.94 -2.40 0.54
C LEU A 90 11.54 -1.04 0.26
N HIS A 91 12.81 -0.85 0.59
CA HIS A 91 13.55 0.33 0.15
C HIS A 91 14.01 0.15 -1.31
N THR A 92 13.38 0.86 -2.24
CA THR A 92 13.68 0.71 -3.68
C THR A 92 14.97 1.41 -4.11
N GLY A 93 15.44 2.35 -3.28
CA GLY A 93 16.57 3.23 -3.56
C GLY A 93 16.13 4.67 -3.77
N GLN A 94 14.89 4.87 -4.22
CA GLN A 94 14.25 6.18 -4.37
C GLN A 94 13.21 6.41 -3.27
N GLU A 95 12.46 5.38 -2.92
CA GLU A 95 11.36 5.48 -1.96
C GLU A 95 11.16 4.16 -1.19
N ILE A 96 10.26 4.20 -0.21
CA ILE A 96 9.76 2.99 0.45
C ILE A 96 8.48 2.54 -0.25
N ALA A 97 8.57 1.42 -0.95
CA ALA A 97 7.44 0.79 -1.61
C ALA A 97 6.76 -0.22 -0.68
N ARG A 98 5.42 -0.25 -0.69
CA ARG A 98 4.62 -1.29 -0.03
C ARG A 98 4.31 -2.38 -1.04
N ILE A 99 4.87 -3.56 -0.83
CA ILE A 99 4.66 -4.73 -1.68
C ILE A 99 3.60 -5.62 -1.04
N GLU A 100 2.48 -5.80 -1.72
CA GLU A 100 1.37 -6.64 -1.27
C GLU A 100 1.29 -7.94 -2.08
N PHE A 101 0.93 -9.03 -1.42
CA PHE A 101 0.80 -10.34 -2.03
C PHE A 101 -0.20 -11.20 -1.25
N PRO A 102 -0.82 -12.20 -1.88
CA PRO A 102 -1.71 -13.13 -1.19
C PRO A 102 -1.00 -13.95 -0.09
N SER A 103 -1.74 -14.31 0.95
CA SER A 103 -1.26 -15.10 2.09
C SER A 103 -0.62 -16.43 1.68
N TRP A 104 -1.16 -17.11 0.67
CA TRP A 104 -0.60 -18.37 0.16
C TRP A 104 0.84 -18.23 -0.36
N CYS A 105 1.27 -17.05 -0.82
CA CYS A 105 2.66 -16.82 -1.21
C CYS A 105 3.59 -16.93 -0.01
N TYR A 106 3.15 -16.43 1.15
CA TYR A 106 3.89 -16.57 2.41
C TYR A 106 3.94 -18.01 2.89
N GLU A 107 2.79 -18.68 2.90
CA GLU A 107 2.66 -20.07 3.34
C GLU A 107 3.52 -21.04 2.50
N GLN A 108 3.68 -20.74 1.21
CA GLN A 108 4.51 -21.52 0.28
C GLN A 108 6.00 -21.11 0.28
N GLY A 109 6.42 -20.16 1.14
CA GLY A 109 7.81 -19.71 1.22
C GLY A 109 8.30 -18.92 0.00
N LYS A 110 7.39 -18.30 -0.77
CA LYS A 110 7.73 -17.58 -2.02
C LYS A 110 8.15 -16.12 -1.81
N VAL A 111 8.18 -15.63 -0.57
CA VAL A 111 8.40 -14.21 -0.30
C VAL A 111 9.79 -13.74 -0.71
N ASP A 112 10.82 -14.56 -0.48
CA ASP A 112 12.18 -14.20 -0.89
C ASP A 112 12.33 -14.16 -2.42
N PHE A 113 11.61 -15.05 -3.12
CA PHE A 113 11.52 -14.99 -4.58
C PHE A 113 10.82 -13.72 -5.06
N ILE A 114 9.68 -13.35 -4.46
CA ILE A 114 8.96 -12.12 -4.81
C ILE A 114 9.86 -10.89 -4.59
N HIS A 115 10.54 -10.83 -3.45
CA HIS A 115 11.48 -9.76 -3.13
C HIS A 115 12.62 -9.70 -4.17
N ALA A 116 13.27 -10.83 -4.46
CA ALA A 116 14.35 -10.89 -5.43
C ALA A 116 13.90 -10.47 -6.83
N ALA A 117 12.75 -10.95 -7.29
CA ALA A 117 12.19 -10.64 -8.61
C ALA A 117 11.87 -9.14 -8.76
N ILE A 118 11.22 -8.54 -7.75
CA ILE A 118 10.92 -7.11 -7.74
C ILE A 118 12.21 -6.29 -7.70
N PHE A 119 13.18 -6.69 -6.86
CA PHE A 119 14.44 -5.96 -6.74
C PHE A 119 15.28 -6.03 -8.02
N ASP A 120 15.23 -7.14 -8.75
CA ASP A 120 15.86 -7.25 -10.08
C ASP A 120 15.22 -6.30 -11.10
N ASP A 121 13.89 -6.16 -11.09
CA ASP A 121 13.20 -5.20 -11.97
C ASP A 121 13.52 -3.74 -11.60
N LEU A 122 13.54 -3.44 -10.30
CA LEU A 122 13.92 -2.11 -9.77
C LEU A 122 15.33 -1.71 -10.19
N LYS A 123 16.28 -2.65 -10.21
CA LYS A 123 17.65 -2.37 -10.68
C LYS A 123 17.69 -1.95 -12.14
N LYS A 124 16.83 -2.52 -12.98
CA LYS A 124 16.75 -2.18 -14.42
C LYS A 124 16.12 -0.81 -14.64
N GLY A 125 15.12 -0.45 -13.81
CA GLY A 125 14.39 0.81 -13.89
C GLY A 125 14.89 1.95 -13.01
N GLY A 126 16.08 1.83 -12.41
CA GLY A 126 16.67 2.92 -11.60
C GLY A 126 15.96 3.21 -10.28
N GLY A 127 15.31 2.21 -9.68
CA GLY A 127 14.57 2.33 -8.42
C GLY A 127 13.06 2.43 -8.56
N TYR A 128 12.53 2.32 -9.79
CA TYR A 128 11.10 2.14 -10.06
C TYR A 128 10.88 0.95 -11.01
N PRO A 129 9.85 0.09 -10.80
CA PRO A 129 9.68 -1.10 -11.62
C PRO A 129 9.34 -0.75 -13.06
N MET A 130 10.16 -1.22 -14.02
CA MET A 130 9.90 -1.00 -15.46
C MET A 130 8.55 -1.56 -15.87
N THR A 131 8.16 -2.69 -15.27
CA THR A 131 6.86 -3.32 -15.52
C THR A 131 5.69 -2.35 -15.24
N LEU A 132 5.79 -1.50 -14.22
CA LEU A 132 4.75 -0.52 -13.91
C LEU A 132 4.76 0.67 -14.86
N VAL A 133 5.93 1.10 -15.32
CA VAL A 133 6.06 2.15 -16.35
C VAL A 133 5.40 1.70 -17.64
N GLU A 134 5.75 0.51 -18.12
CA GLU A 134 5.18 -0.07 -19.34
C GLU A 134 3.67 -0.24 -19.20
N ALA A 135 3.19 -0.76 -18.07
CA ALA A 135 1.75 -0.90 -17.82
C ALA A 135 1.02 0.46 -17.85
N HIS A 136 1.63 1.52 -17.30
CA HIS A 136 1.07 2.86 -17.34
C HIS A 136 1.00 3.41 -18.77
N GLU A 137 2.06 3.22 -19.54
CA GLU A 137 2.10 3.62 -20.96
C GLU A 137 1.04 2.90 -21.78
N GLN A 138 0.86 1.59 -21.56
CA GLN A 138 -0.13 0.77 -22.27
C GLN A 138 -1.58 1.06 -21.84
N ALA A 139 -1.82 1.36 -20.57
CA ALA A 139 -3.15 1.69 -20.07
C ALA A 139 -3.61 3.10 -20.48
N THR A 140 -2.70 3.95 -20.95
CA THR A 140 -3.02 5.32 -21.32
C THR A 140 -3.80 5.37 -22.64
N ILE A 141 -5.10 5.66 -22.55
CA ILE A 141 -5.96 5.86 -23.72
C ILE A 141 -5.56 7.17 -24.41
N LYS A 142 -5.00 7.06 -25.62
CA LYS A 142 -4.60 8.24 -26.40
C LYS A 142 -5.83 8.95 -26.96
N PRO A 143 -5.76 10.29 -27.16
CA PRO A 143 -6.85 11.03 -27.80
C PRO A 143 -7.26 10.47 -29.17
N SER A 144 -6.29 10.03 -29.98
CA SER A 144 -6.51 9.38 -31.27
C SER A 144 -7.35 8.10 -31.15
N ASP A 145 -7.03 7.25 -30.17
CA ASP A 145 -7.71 5.97 -29.94
C ASP A 145 -9.15 6.21 -29.48
N GLN A 146 -9.34 7.24 -28.65
CA GLN A 146 -10.65 7.67 -28.22
C GLN A 146 -11.50 8.19 -29.40
N GLU A 147 -10.92 9.02 -30.27
CA GLU A 147 -11.60 9.53 -31.47
C GLU A 147 -12.00 8.41 -32.42
N GLU A 148 -11.10 7.47 -32.66
CA GLU A 148 -11.33 6.30 -33.51
C GLU A 148 -12.43 5.39 -32.94
N PHE A 149 -12.42 5.14 -31.62
CA PHE A 149 -13.49 4.41 -30.95
C PHE A 149 -14.85 5.08 -31.18
N TYR A 150 -14.95 6.40 -30.98
CA TYR A 150 -16.21 7.12 -31.20
C TYR A 150 -16.62 7.15 -32.67
N ARG A 151 -15.67 7.19 -33.61
CA ARG A 151 -15.94 7.09 -35.04
C ARG A 151 -16.58 5.73 -35.38
N LEU A 152 -16.00 4.63 -34.91
CA LEU A 152 -16.52 3.28 -35.11
C LEU A 152 -17.89 3.11 -34.44
N LEU A 153 -18.04 3.61 -33.21
CA LEU A 153 -19.32 3.60 -32.49
C LEU A 153 -20.39 4.36 -33.29
N GLN A 154 -20.06 5.52 -33.86
CA GLN A 154 -20.97 6.30 -34.67
C GLN A 154 -21.40 5.58 -35.94
N GLN A 155 -20.48 4.87 -36.60
CA GLN A 155 -20.79 4.06 -37.76
C GLN A 155 -21.77 2.93 -37.41
N ILE A 156 -21.52 2.20 -36.31
CA ILE A 156 -22.38 1.09 -35.86
C ILE A 156 -23.78 1.60 -35.45
N CYS A 157 -23.84 2.70 -34.69
CA CYS A 157 -25.10 3.29 -34.26
C CYS A 157 -25.91 3.78 -35.47
N SER A 158 -25.28 4.51 -36.39
CA SER A 158 -25.93 5.00 -37.62
C SER A 158 -26.48 3.85 -38.47
N ALA A 159 -25.72 2.77 -38.63
CA ALA A 159 -26.16 1.58 -39.36
C ALA A 159 -27.38 0.89 -38.72
N LYS A 160 -27.56 1.04 -37.40
CA LYS A 160 -28.70 0.52 -36.64
C LYS A 160 -29.82 1.56 -36.41
N GLY A 161 -29.71 2.76 -36.97
CA GLY A 161 -30.71 3.83 -36.84
C GLY A 161 -30.67 4.62 -35.52
N TYR A 162 -29.59 4.50 -34.74
CA TYR A 162 -29.42 5.25 -33.49
C TYR A 162 -28.52 6.49 -33.70
N ALA A 163 -28.92 7.62 -33.12
CA ALA A 163 -28.10 8.83 -33.08
C ALA A 163 -27.25 8.86 -31.79
N LEU A 164 -25.95 9.15 -31.92
CA LEU A 164 -25.08 9.41 -30.77
C LEU A 164 -25.21 10.87 -30.32
N ASN A 165 -25.64 11.06 -29.07
CA ASN A 165 -25.68 12.36 -28.43
C ASN A 165 -24.41 12.56 -27.60
N TYR A 166 -23.73 13.69 -27.79
CA TYR A 166 -22.58 14.08 -27.00
C TYR A 166 -23.00 15.08 -25.90
N SER A 167 -22.40 14.96 -24.72
CA SER A 167 -22.60 15.96 -23.66
C SER A 167 -21.97 17.30 -24.03
N ALA A 168 -22.48 18.41 -23.46
CA ALA A 168 -21.89 19.74 -23.63
C ALA A 168 -20.41 19.79 -23.19
N LYS A 169 -20.03 19.04 -22.16
CA LYS A 169 -18.64 18.92 -21.68
C LYS A 169 -17.73 18.22 -22.67
N SER A 170 -18.20 17.16 -23.33
CA SER A 170 -17.45 16.47 -24.39
C SER A 170 -17.31 17.32 -25.64
N LEU A 171 -18.33 18.11 -25.99
CA LEU A 171 -18.28 19.05 -27.11
C LEU A 171 -17.27 20.17 -26.84
N SER A 172 -17.27 20.76 -25.65
CA SER A 172 -16.33 21.82 -25.27
C SER A 172 -14.86 21.36 -25.35
N LYS A 173 -14.56 20.12 -24.95
CA LYS A 173 -13.21 19.54 -25.07
C LYS A 173 -12.77 19.27 -26.51
N ARG A 174 -13.71 19.03 -27.41
CA ARG A 174 -13.43 18.82 -28.85
C ARG A 174 -13.26 20.15 -29.59
N ILE A 175 -14.14 21.12 -29.31
CA ILE A 175 -14.06 22.47 -29.90
C ILE A 175 -12.78 23.18 -29.45
N SER A 176 -12.36 23.01 -28.19
CA SER A 176 -11.10 23.58 -27.68
C SER A 176 -9.83 23.02 -28.33
N LYS A 177 -9.92 21.94 -29.13
CA LYS A 177 -8.79 21.30 -29.80
C LYS A 177 -8.77 21.53 -31.33
N LEU A 178 -9.76 22.24 -31.86
CA LEU A 178 -9.79 22.75 -33.24
C LEU A 178 -9.16 24.15 -33.29
#